data_AF-F2C796-F1
#
_entry.id   AF-F2C796-F1
#
_cell.length_a   1.000
_cell.length_b   1.000
_cell.length_c   1.000
_cell.angle_alpha   90.00
_cell.angle_beta   90.00
_cell.angle_gamma   90.00
#
_symmetry.space_group_name_H-M   'P 1'
#
loop_
_entity.id
_entity.type
_entity.pdbx_description
1 polymer ?
#
loop_
_entity_poly.entity_id
_entity_poly.type
_entity_poly.pdbx_seq_one_letter_code
_entity_poly.pdbx_strand_id
1 'polypeptide(L)'
;MSFFKNLFGKQREREQEEEKVEKVEEAVLDVPSEDPFPSEWGSFSTYIDDKLASIRLNLALADEAPYPLYAYAMRLKVTLLQYDGETGFPSSDEFKELNVIEDRLSETLGQVGGIHVGVITTDGNIEFYYYLQDKKSHLEPIANVMRDFPDRRYDSATLADEEWDQYFDFLYPNEYEYQTILNQRVWYQLEQDGDDHSHEREIDHWAYFASEEDRDGFLKEVEELGYSLISAEKIEDADKPYQLHVIRMDTTEIFDLNQNVWTLVEFVKKFNGNYGGWGCNVV
;
A
#
# COMPACT_ATOMS: atom_id res chain seq x y z
N MET A 1 -7.08 -14.06 2.69
CA MET A 1 -8.00 -14.66 1.69
C MET A 1 -9.11 -13.67 1.41
N SER A 2 -9.19 -13.13 0.19
CA SER A 2 -10.21 -12.13 -0.17
C SER A 2 -11.64 -12.70 -0.01
N PHE A 3 -12.47 -12.02 0.79
CA PHE A 3 -13.87 -12.42 1.07
C PHE A 3 -14.74 -12.49 -0.19
N PHE A 4 -14.32 -11.84 -1.28
CA PHE A 4 -15.04 -11.83 -2.56
C PHE A 4 -15.11 -13.21 -3.26
N LYS A 5 -14.38 -14.24 -2.82
CA LYS A 5 -14.40 -15.57 -3.45
C LYS A 5 -15.75 -16.31 -3.33
N ASN A 6 -16.63 -15.94 -2.41
CA ASN A 6 -17.80 -16.75 -2.03
C ASN A 6 -19.18 -16.28 -2.55
N LEU A 7 -19.25 -15.26 -3.42
CA LEU A 7 -20.54 -14.68 -3.85
C LEU A 7 -20.79 -14.82 -5.36
N PHE A 8 -21.24 -15.98 -5.85
CA PHE A 8 -21.89 -16.04 -7.18
C PHE A 8 -23.05 -17.05 -7.24
N GLY A 9 -24.27 -16.53 -7.39
CA GLY A 9 -25.52 -17.24 -7.71
C GLY A 9 -26.45 -16.31 -8.51
N LYS A 10 -27.06 -16.84 -9.57
CA LYS A 10 -27.62 -16.16 -10.77
C LYS A 10 -28.95 -15.36 -10.62
N GLN A 11 -29.05 -14.33 -11.49
CA GLN A 11 -30.20 -13.77 -12.27
C GLN A 11 -31.34 -13.06 -11.53
N ARG A 12 -31.55 -11.73 -11.72
CA ARG A 12 -32.17 -10.91 -12.82
C ARG A 12 -33.70 -10.76 -12.67
N GLU A 13 -34.17 -9.51 -12.57
CA GLU A 13 -35.35 -8.97 -13.26
C GLU A 13 -35.35 -7.42 -13.23
N ARG A 14 -35.90 -6.80 -14.28
CA ARG A 14 -35.90 -5.35 -14.59
C ARG A 14 -37.22 -4.74 -14.15
N GLU A 15 -37.21 -3.48 -13.70
CA GLU A 15 -38.33 -2.54 -13.90
C GLU A 15 -37.79 -1.13 -14.18
N GLN A 16 -38.47 -0.43 -15.09
CA GLN A 16 -38.20 0.93 -15.56
C GLN A 16 -39.12 1.90 -14.82
N GLU A 17 -38.63 3.08 -14.46
CA GLU A 17 -39.49 4.26 -14.28
C GLU A 17 -38.69 5.54 -14.55
N GLU A 18 -39.25 6.37 -15.44
CA GLU A 18 -38.76 7.69 -15.84
C GLU A 18 -39.35 8.76 -14.90
N GLU A 19 -38.56 9.72 -14.39
CA GLU A 19 -39.11 11.07 -14.15
C GLU A 19 -38.08 12.22 -14.16
N LYS A 20 -38.31 13.14 -15.11
CA LYS A 20 -38.13 14.61 -15.16
C LYS A 20 -36.88 15.28 -14.57
N VAL A 21 -36.13 15.90 -15.49
CA VAL A 21 -35.05 16.87 -15.25
C VAL A 21 -35.62 18.28 -15.03
N GLU A 22 -35.30 18.88 -13.89
CA GLU A 22 -35.42 20.33 -13.65
C GLU A 22 -34.02 20.95 -13.70
N LYS A 23 -33.85 22.00 -14.51
CA LYS A 23 -32.60 22.77 -14.65
C LYS A 23 -32.35 23.59 -13.40
N VAL A 24 -31.21 23.39 -12.75
CA VAL A 24 -30.68 24.30 -11.72
C VAL A 24 -29.47 25.03 -12.30
N GLU A 25 -29.49 26.36 -12.17
CA GLU A 25 -28.45 27.27 -12.64
C GLU A 25 -27.11 27.02 -11.94
N GLU A 26 -26.07 26.97 -12.75
CA GLU A 26 -24.69 26.66 -12.38
C GLU A 26 -24.05 27.87 -11.66
N ALA A 27 -23.96 27.81 -10.33
CA ALA A 27 -23.12 28.71 -9.57
C ALA A 27 -21.70 28.14 -9.54
N VAL A 28 -20.79 28.74 -10.32
CA VAL A 28 -19.36 28.43 -10.30
C VAL A 28 -18.81 28.83 -8.93
N LEU A 29 -18.69 27.85 -8.03
CA LEU A 29 -17.94 27.98 -6.80
C LEU A 29 -16.48 27.61 -7.11
N ASP A 30 -15.62 28.61 -6.99
CA ASP A 30 -14.18 28.48 -6.98
C ASP A 30 -13.79 27.76 -5.67
N VAL A 31 -13.66 26.43 -5.71
CA VAL A 31 -13.29 25.58 -4.56
C VAL A 31 -11.82 25.18 -4.70
N PRO A 32 -10.97 25.40 -3.68
CA PRO A 32 -9.59 24.92 -3.71
C PRO A 32 -9.56 23.39 -3.80
N SER A 33 -8.72 22.87 -4.70
CA SER A 33 -8.54 21.44 -4.97
C SER A 33 -7.69 20.75 -3.89
N GLU A 34 -8.15 20.74 -2.63
CA GLU A 34 -7.61 19.84 -1.63
C GLU A 34 -8.41 18.53 -1.71
N ASP A 35 -7.73 17.41 -2.01
CA ASP A 35 -8.36 16.10 -1.91
C ASP A 35 -8.95 15.93 -0.50
N PRO A 36 -10.23 15.51 -0.37
CA PRO A 36 -10.92 15.49 0.93
C PRO A 36 -10.37 14.45 1.91
N PHE A 37 -9.38 13.64 1.50
CA PHE A 37 -8.80 12.56 2.29
C PHE A 37 -7.28 12.63 2.25
N PRO A 38 -6.60 12.25 3.35
CA PRO A 38 -5.14 12.23 3.38
C PRO A 38 -4.61 11.19 2.37
N SER A 39 -3.43 11.47 1.81
CA SER A 39 -2.85 10.69 0.72
C SER A 39 -1.37 10.40 0.97
N GLU A 40 -1.06 9.14 1.22
CA GLU A 40 0.31 8.63 1.29
C GLU A 40 0.36 7.24 0.67
N TRP A 41 0.78 7.15 -0.59
CA TRP A 41 0.80 5.88 -1.31
C TRP A 41 2.10 5.11 -1.05
N GLY A 42 1.95 3.81 -0.82
CA GLY A 42 3.06 2.86 -0.72
C GLY A 42 2.74 1.59 -1.50
N SER A 43 3.76 0.79 -1.81
CA SER A 43 3.58 -0.50 -2.44
C SER A 43 4.48 -1.57 -1.84
N PHE A 44 3.99 -2.81 -1.85
CA PHE A 44 4.75 -3.97 -1.41
C PHE A 44 4.36 -5.19 -2.23
N SER A 45 5.22 -6.20 -2.21
CA SER A 45 4.97 -7.49 -2.86
C SER A 45 4.72 -8.55 -1.81
N THR A 46 3.75 -9.43 -2.08
CA THR A 46 3.35 -10.52 -1.19
C THR A 46 2.82 -11.70 -2.02
N TYR A 47 2.31 -12.73 -1.36
CA TYR A 47 1.66 -13.86 -2.03
C TYR A 47 0.18 -13.94 -1.67
N ILE A 48 -0.68 -13.98 -2.69
CA ILE A 48 -2.11 -14.22 -2.55
C ILE A 48 -2.42 -15.56 -3.20
N ASP A 49 -2.84 -16.54 -2.39
CA ASP A 49 -3.13 -17.91 -2.84
C ASP A 49 -1.97 -18.55 -3.65
N ASP A 50 -0.75 -18.45 -3.12
CA ASP A 50 0.49 -18.92 -3.74
C ASP A 50 0.86 -18.23 -5.06
N LYS A 51 0.23 -17.11 -5.39
CA LYS A 51 0.56 -16.26 -6.54
C LYS A 51 1.22 -14.98 -6.10
N LEU A 52 2.28 -14.59 -6.81
CA LEU A 52 2.92 -13.30 -6.58
C LEU A 52 1.89 -12.18 -6.78
N ALA A 53 1.87 -11.24 -5.85
CA ALA A 53 0.98 -10.10 -5.85
C ALA A 53 1.76 -8.83 -5.56
N SER A 54 1.40 -7.74 -6.23
CA SER A 54 1.81 -6.39 -5.87
C SER A 54 0.58 -5.65 -5.35
N ILE A 55 0.69 -5.11 -4.14
CA ILE A 55 -0.34 -4.27 -3.52
C ILE A 55 0.21 -2.85 -3.47
N ARG A 56 -0.54 -1.89 -4.00
CA ARG A 56 -0.33 -0.46 -3.81
C ARG A 56 -1.55 0.10 -3.07
N LEU A 57 -1.34 0.87 -2.01
CA LEU A 57 -2.43 1.39 -1.19
C LEU A 57 -2.13 2.76 -0.63
N ASN A 58 -3.19 3.49 -0.26
CA ASN A 58 -3.09 4.73 0.49
C ASN A 58 -2.99 4.43 1.98
N LEU A 59 -1.79 4.57 2.56
CA LEU A 59 -1.48 4.28 3.95
C LEU A 59 -2.04 5.33 4.91
N ALA A 60 -2.15 6.58 4.48
CA ALA A 60 -2.57 7.68 5.35
C ALA A 60 -4.02 7.58 5.83
N LEU A 61 -4.82 6.70 5.21
CA LEU A 61 -6.20 6.47 5.63
C LEU A 61 -6.27 5.74 6.97
N ALA A 62 -5.25 4.97 7.37
CA ALA A 62 -5.29 4.14 8.57
C ALA A 62 -5.43 4.94 9.88
N ASP A 63 -5.03 6.21 9.89
CA ASP A 63 -5.12 7.07 11.07
C ASP A 63 -6.54 7.60 11.32
N GLU A 64 -7.38 7.66 10.28
CA GLU A 64 -8.70 8.29 10.33
C GLU A 64 -9.86 7.34 9.98
N ALA A 65 -9.59 6.27 9.24
CA ALA A 65 -10.56 5.24 8.90
C ALA A 65 -10.91 4.39 10.14
N PRO A 66 -12.13 3.80 10.20
CA PRO A 66 -13.18 3.86 9.19
C PRO A 66 -13.93 5.19 9.17
N TYR A 67 -14.30 5.67 7.98
CA TYR A 67 -15.17 6.85 7.84
C TYR A 67 -16.65 6.42 7.92
N PRO A 68 -17.46 6.93 8.85
CA PRO A 68 -18.81 6.39 9.12
C PRO A 68 -19.80 6.40 7.94
N LEU A 69 -19.63 7.33 6.99
CA LEU A 69 -20.49 7.39 5.79
C LEU A 69 -20.05 6.41 4.69
N TYR A 70 -18.86 5.83 4.80
CA TYR A 70 -18.21 5.01 3.79
C TYR A 70 -18.29 3.53 4.15
N ALA A 71 -19.50 2.98 4.09
CA ALA A 71 -19.81 1.65 4.59
C ALA A 71 -19.74 0.54 3.52
N TYR A 72 -19.27 0.84 2.30
CA TYR A 72 -19.26 -0.14 1.21
C TYR A 72 -17.88 -0.27 0.56
N ALA A 73 -17.25 -1.43 0.74
CA ALA A 73 -16.06 -1.82 -0.01
C ALA A 73 -16.46 -2.30 -1.41
N MET A 74 -15.88 -1.67 -2.43
CA MET A 74 -16.06 -2.00 -3.84
C MET A 74 -14.72 -2.44 -4.44
N ARG A 75 -14.76 -3.53 -5.20
CA ARG A 75 -13.64 -4.01 -6.01
C ARG A 75 -14.05 -4.03 -7.47
N LEU A 76 -13.22 -3.45 -8.33
CA LEU A 76 -13.27 -3.61 -9.78
C LEU A 76 -12.09 -4.46 -10.23
N LYS A 77 -12.35 -5.62 -10.84
CA LYS A 77 -11.34 -6.50 -11.42
C LYS A 77 -11.30 -6.34 -12.92
N VAL A 78 -10.11 -6.19 -13.48
CA VAL A 78 -9.86 -6.12 -14.92
C VAL A 78 -8.82 -7.18 -15.29
N THR A 79 -9.12 -8.00 -16.29
CA THR A 79 -8.18 -9.01 -16.80
C THR A 79 -7.13 -8.35 -17.71
N LEU A 80 -5.86 -8.69 -17.49
CA LEU A 80 -4.74 -8.19 -18.28
C LEU A 80 -4.72 -8.83 -19.67
N LEU A 81 -4.40 -8.04 -20.69
CA LEU A 81 -4.25 -8.54 -22.07
C LEU A 81 -2.84 -9.10 -22.33
N GLN A 82 -1.82 -8.48 -21.73
CA GLN A 82 -0.43 -8.89 -21.87
C GLN A 82 0.25 -8.89 -20.49
N TYR A 83 0.68 -10.07 -20.07
CA TYR A 83 1.32 -10.26 -18.78
C TYR A 83 2.35 -11.38 -18.87
N ASP A 84 3.31 -11.36 -17.96
CA ASP A 84 4.33 -12.40 -17.82
C ASP A 84 3.71 -13.67 -17.21
N GLY A 85 3.95 -14.82 -17.84
CA GLY A 85 3.31 -16.08 -17.47
C GLY A 85 3.80 -16.69 -16.16
N GLU A 86 4.97 -16.26 -15.66
CA GLU A 86 5.56 -16.75 -14.41
C GLU A 86 5.12 -15.90 -13.22
N THR A 87 5.15 -14.58 -13.37
CA THR A 87 4.85 -13.60 -12.31
C THR A 87 3.39 -13.17 -12.30
N GLY A 88 2.69 -13.24 -13.44
CA GLY A 88 1.33 -12.74 -13.59
C GLY A 88 1.22 -11.21 -13.73
N PHE A 89 2.34 -10.51 -13.88
CA PHE A 89 2.42 -9.04 -13.92
C PHE A 89 2.34 -8.48 -15.34
N PRO A 90 1.79 -7.26 -15.54
CA PRO A 90 1.61 -6.67 -16.86
C PRO A 90 2.95 -6.39 -17.55
N SER A 91 2.95 -6.45 -18.89
CA SER A 91 4.04 -5.86 -19.67
C SER A 91 4.08 -4.33 -19.50
N SER A 92 5.19 -3.69 -19.86
CA SER A 92 5.31 -2.22 -19.77
C SER A 92 4.22 -1.49 -20.59
N ASP A 93 3.86 -2.01 -21.76
CA ASP A 93 2.82 -1.40 -22.59
C ASP A 93 1.41 -1.65 -22.03
N GLU A 94 1.15 -2.84 -21.47
CA GLU A 94 -0.12 -3.08 -20.76
C GLU A 94 -0.22 -2.16 -19.54
N PHE A 95 0.85 -1.98 -18.77
CA PHE A 95 0.86 -1.11 -17.59
C PHE A 95 0.51 0.35 -17.92
N LYS A 96 0.96 0.87 -19.06
CA LYS A 96 0.59 2.23 -19.52
C LYS A 96 -0.92 2.33 -19.78
N GLU A 97 -1.52 1.33 -20.41
CA GLU A 97 -2.97 1.29 -20.65
C GLU A 97 -3.75 1.18 -19.33
N LEU A 98 -3.26 0.40 -18.36
CA LEU A 98 -3.86 0.29 -17.04
C LEU A 98 -3.83 1.61 -16.27
N ASN A 99 -2.74 2.38 -16.37
CA ASN A 99 -2.67 3.71 -15.75
C ASN A 99 -3.74 4.65 -16.33
N VAL A 100 -3.98 4.61 -17.65
CA VAL A 100 -5.06 5.40 -18.27
C VAL A 100 -6.44 4.97 -17.74
N ILE A 101 -6.66 3.67 -17.51
CA ILE A 101 -7.90 3.17 -16.91
C ILE A 101 -8.02 3.68 -15.47
N GLU A 102 -6.96 3.55 -14.67
CA GLU A 102 -6.93 3.98 -13.27
C GLU A 102 -7.18 5.47 -13.10
N ASP A 103 -6.56 6.31 -13.92
CA ASP A 103 -6.73 7.78 -13.89
C ASP A 103 -8.21 8.14 -14.14
N ARG A 104 -8.83 7.54 -15.16
CA ARG A 104 -10.25 7.76 -15.50
C ARG A 104 -11.20 7.22 -14.44
N LEU A 105 -10.88 6.07 -13.84
CA LEU A 105 -11.65 5.52 -12.73
C LEU A 105 -11.55 6.44 -11.51
N SER A 106 -10.35 6.91 -11.17
CA SER A 106 -10.12 7.80 -10.03
C SER A 106 -10.91 9.10 -10.18
N GLU A 107 -10.89 9.71 -11.38
CA GLU A 107 -11.68 10.91 -11.68
C GLU A 107 -13.19 10.66 -11.56
N THR A 108 -13.71 9.65 -12.26
CA THR A 108 -15.17 9.42 -12.34
C THR A 108 -15.76 8.85 -11.05
N LEU A 109 -15.02 8.02 -10.31
CA LEU A 109 -15.44 7.51 -9.01
C LEU A 109 -15.27 8.56 -7.91
N GLY A 110 -14.26 9.43 -8.00
CA GLY A 110 -14.13 10.59 -7.12
C GLY A 110 -15.33 11.53 -7.19
N GLN A 111 -15.90 11.76 -8.39
CA GLN A 111 -17.10 12.59 -8.59
C GLN A 111 -18.37 12.04 -7.91
N VAL A 112 -18.46 10.71 -7.73
CA VAL A 112 -19.55 10.07 -6.96
C VAL A 112 -19.15 9.82 -5.50
N GLY A 113 -18.07 10.49 -5.05
CA GLY A 113 -17.60 10.51 -3.68
C GLY A 113 -16.81 9.28 -3.26
N GLY A 114 -16.34 8.43 -4.18
CA GLY A 114 -15.57 7.22 -3.84
C GLY A 114 -14.13 7.53 -3.41
N ILE A 115 -13.64 6.78 -2.41
CA ILE A 115 -12.25 6.87 -1.92
C ILE A 115 -11.46 5.75 -2.56
N HIS A 116 -10.43 6.08 -3.35
CA HIS A 116 -9.51 5.08 -3.87
C HIS A 116 -8.54 4.66 -2.78
N VAL A 117 -8.60 3.38 -2.36
CA VAL A 117 -7.83 2.89 -1.20
C VAL A 117 -6.71 1.94 -1.57
N GLY A 118 -6.80 1.27 -2.72
CA GLY A 118 -5.74 0.36 -3.14
C GLY A 118 -5.92 -0.28 -4.50
N VAL A 119 -4.84 -0.88 -4.97
CA VAL A 119 -4.70 -1.58 -6.23
C VAL A 119 -3.94 -2.88 -5.97
N ILE A 120 -4.45 -4.00 -6.46
CA ILE A 120 -3.77 -5.29 -6.42
C ILE A 120 -3.51 -5.75 -7.85
N THR A 121 -2.28 -6.10 -8.16
CA THR A 121 -1.94 -6.83 -9.39
C THR A 121 -1.54 -8.25 -9.02
N THR A 122 -2.25 -9.24 -9.54
CA THR A 122 -1.96 -10.66 -9.27
C THR A 122 -2.54 -11.58 -10.33
N ASP A 123 -1.78 -12.61 -10.72
CA ASP A 123 -2.20 -13.72 -11.58
C ASP A 123 -2.96 -13.27 -12.84
N GLY A 124 -2.40 -12.32 -13.60
CA GLY A 124 -2.99 -11.84 -14.85
C GLY A 124 -4.20 -10.92 -14.66
N ASN A 125 -4.39 -10.33 -13.49
CA ASN A 125 -5.46 -9.38 -13.20
C ASN A 125 -4.93 -8.16 -12.44
N ILE A 126 -5.62 -7.04 -12.63
CA ILE A 126 -5.52 -5.86 -11.77
C ILE A 126 -6.88 -5.60 -11.12
N GLU A 127 -6.87 -5.26 -9.83
CA GLU A 127 -8.05 -5.03 -9.03
C GLU A 127 -7.94 -3.67 -8.34
N PHE A 128 -8.90 -2.78 -8.60
CA PHE A 128 -8.99 -1.46 -7.96
C PHE A 128 -10.01 -1.52 -6.82
N TYR A 129 -9.63 -0.99 -5.66
CA TYR A 129 -10.40 -1.03 -4.42
C TYR A 129 -10.80 0.37 -4.00
N TYR A 130 -12.10 0.55 -3.76
CA TYR A 130 -12.67 1.82 -3.32
C TYR A 130 -13.61 1.63 -2.12
N TYR A 131 -13.74 2.64 -1.28
CA TYR A 131 -14.86 2.76 -0.35
C TYR A 131 -15.89 3.77 -0.87
N LEU A 132 -17.16 3.43 -0.73
CA LEU A 132 -18.30 4.18 -1.25
C LEU A 132 -19.33 4.47 -0.15
N GLN A 133 -20.03 5.59 -0.28
CA GLN A 133 -21.19 5.91 0.58
C GLN A 133 -22.46 5.23 0.11
N ASP A 134 -22.60 4.98 -1.19
CA ASP A 134 -23.72 4.27 -1.79
C ASP A 134 -23.26 2.98 -2.47
N LYS A 135 -24.05 1.92 -2.32
CA LYS A 135 -23.72 0.59 -2.81
C LYS A 135 -23.65 0.48 -4.34
N LYS A 136 -24.22 1.42 -5.10
CA LYS A 136 -24.42 1.31 -6.55
C LYS A 136 -23.94 2.51 -7.36
N SER A 137 -23.56 3.62 -6.72
CA SER A 137 -23.12 4.85 -7.39
C SER A 137 -21.98 4.65 -8.39
N HIS A 138 -21.16 3.62 -8.19
CA HIS A 138 -20.04 3.26 -9.06
C HIS A 138 -20.44 2.59 -10.40
N LEU A 139 -21.64 2.02 -10.51
CA LEU A 139 -21.99 1.13 -11.64
C LEU A 139 -21.94 1.84 -12.99
N GLU A 140 -22.53 3.03 -13.10
CA GLU A 140 -22.54 3.81 -14.33
C GLU A 140 -21.16 4.42 -14.66
N PRO A 141 -20.43 5.05 -13.72
CA PRO A 141 -19.06 5.49 -13.93
C PRO A 141 -18.14 4.40 -14.49
N ILE A 142 -18.10 3.22 -13.86
CA ILE A 142 -17.27 2.10 -14.33
C ILE A 142 -17.69 1.68 -15.74
N ALA A 143 -18.99 1.52 -16.00
CA ALA A 143 -19.48 1.10 -17.31
C ALA A 143 -19.12 2.11 -18.41
N ASN A 144 -19.09 3.41 -18.09
CA ASN A 144 -18.70 4.46 -19.01
C ASN A 144 -17.20 4.42 -19.32
N VAL A 145 -16.34 4.31 -18.30
CA VAL A 145 -14.88 4.20 -18.49
C VAL A 145 -14.54 2.95 -19.30
N MET A 146 -15.09 1.79 -18.91
CA MET A 146 -14.75 0.52 -19.55
C MET A 146 -15.30 0.38 -20.98
N ARG A 147 -16.23 1.24 -21.42
CA ARG A 147 -16.72 1.27 -22.81
C ARG A 147 -15.60 1.59 -23.81
N ASP A 148 -14.63 2.39 -23.40
CA ASP A 148 -13.48 2.76 -24.22
C ASP A 148 -12.43 1.63 -24.30
N PHE A 149 -12.61 0.56 -23.52
CA PHE A 149 -11.71 -0.60 -23.48
C PHE A 149 -12.47 -1.91 -23.77
N PRO A 150 -13.12 -2.04 -24.96
CA PRO A 150 -14.06 -3.12 -25.25
C PRO A 150 -13.44 -4.53 -25.26
N ASP A 151 -12.12 -4.62 -25.45
CA ASP A 151 -11.40 -5.89 -25.47
C ASP A 151 -11.08 -6.44 -24.06
N ARG A 152 -11.27 -5.61 -23.01
CA ARG A 152 -10.97 -6.00 -21.63
C ARG A 152 -12.20 -6.56 -20.94
N ARG A 153 -12.02 -7.75 -20.35
CA ARG A 153 -13.01 -8.32 -19.44
C ARG A 153 -12.87 -7.68 -18.07
N TYR A 154 -13.99 -7.32 -17.48
CA TYR A 154 -14.04 -6.80 -16.13
C TYR A 154 -15.27 -7.29 -15.37
N ASP A 155 -15.18 -7.30 -14.05
CA ASP A 155 -16.29 -7.50 -13.12
C ASP A 155 -16.12 -6.60 -11.90
N SER A 156 -17.24 -6.16 -11.32
CA SER A 156 -17.22 -5.44 -10.04
C SER A 156 -18.00 -6.21 -8.98
N ALA A 157 -17.57 -6.05 -7.74
CA ALA A 157 -18.25 -6.58 -6.57
C ALA A 157 -18.29 -5.50 -5.48
N THR A 158 -19.37 -5.50 -4.69
CA THR A 158 -19.54 -4.54 -3.59
C THR A 158 -20.19 -5.24 -2.42
N LEU A 159 -19.64 -5.03 -1.23
CA LEU A 159 -20.13 -5.57 0.03
C LEU A 159 -20.25 -4.45 1.07
N ALA A 160 -21.04 -4.69 2.12
CA ALA A 160 -21.08 -3.79 3.28
C ALA A 160 -19.89 -4.09 4.18
N ASP A 161 -19.16 -3.04 4.56
CA ASP A 161 -17.90 -3.08 5.30
C ASP A 161 -17.75 -1.80 6.14
N GLU A 162 -18.55 -1.68 7.21
CA GLU A 162 -18.56 -0.49 8.07
C GLU A 162 -17.24 -0.33 8.86
N GLU A 163 -16.59 -1.45 9.18
CA GLU A 163 -15.34 -1.50 9.96
C GLU A 163 -14.07 -1.41 9.08
N TRP A 164 -14.25 -1.35 7.76
CA TRP A 164 -13.17 -1.32 6.78
C TRP A 164 -12.25 -2.55 6.80
N ASP A 165 -12.80 -3.74 7.06
CA ASP A 165 -12.07 -5.00 7.13
C ASP A 165 -11.32 -5.29 5.82
N GLN A 166 -11.88 -4.95 4.65
CA GLN A 166 -11.16 -5.09 3.37
C GLN A 166 -9.90 -4.21 3.31
N TYR A 167 -9.89 -3.07 3.98
CA TYR A 167 -8.71 -2.22 4.04
C TYR A 167 -7.73 -2.75 5.10
N PHE A 168 -8.15 -2.84 6.36
CA PHE A 168 -7.25 -3.15 7.47
C PHE A 168 -6.73 -4.60 7.48
N ASP A 169 -7.57 -5.59 7.17
CA ASP A 169 -7.19 -7.00 7.29
C ASP A 169 -6.61 -7.59 6.00
N PHE A 170 -6.90 -6.97 4.85
CA PHE A 170 -6.55 -7.52 3.55
C PHE A 170 -5.59 -6.65 2.73
N LEU A 171 -5.78 -5.34 2.68
CA LEU A 171 -4.89 -4.45 1.92
C LEU A 171 -3.72 -3.96 2.78
N TYR A 172 -3.98 -3.57 4.03
CA TYR A 172 -3.01 -2.92 4.88
C TYR A 172 -1.85 -3.86 5.20
N PRO A 173 -0.60 -3.41 5.03
CA PRO A 173 0.56 -4.26 5.22
C PRO A 173 0.68 -4.70 6.68
N ASN A 174 1.18 -5.92 6.89
CA ASN A 174 1.74 -6.26 8.18
C ASN A 174 3.03 -5.46 8.45
N GLU A 175 3.57 -5.56 9.65
CA GLU A 175 4.77 -4.81 10.05
C GLU A 175 6.02 -5.02 9.18
N TYR A 176 6.23 -6.21 8.60
CA TYR A 176 7.36 -6.48 7.70
C TYR A 176 7.13 -5.86 6.33
N GLU A 177 5.93 -6.01 5.80
CA GLU A 177 5.51 -5.40 4.54
C GLU A 177 5.55 -3.86 4.65
N TYR A 178 5.12 -3.31 5.79
CA TYR A 178 5.20 -1.88 6.06
C TYR A 178 6.65 -1.41 6.13
N GLN A 179 7.52 -2.17 6.81
CA GLN A 179 8.95 -1.87 6.82
C GLN A 179 9.56 -1.92 5.42
N THR A 180 9.10 -2.81 4.54
CA THR A 180 9.52 -2.84 3.14
C THR A 180 9.14 -1.57 2.39
N ILE A 181 7.94 -1.03 2.63
CA ILE A 181 7.54 0.27 2.07
C ILE A 181 8.51 1.37 2.54
N LEU A 182 8.83 1.39 3.84
CA LEU A 182 9.78 2.37 4.39
C LEU A 182 11.18 2.21 3.80
N ASN A 183 11.67 0.98 3.65
CA ASN A 183 12.97 0.69 3.04
C ASN A 183 13.02 1.17 1.59
N GLN A 184 11.96 0.92 0.82
CA GLN A 184 11.85 1.38 -0.56
C GLN A 184 11.92 2.91 -0.68
N ARG A 185 11.34 3.66 0.28
CA ARG A 185 11.43 5.14 0.24
C ARG A 185 12.87 5.63 0.35
N VAL A 186 13.63 5.08 1.29
CA VAL A 186 15.05 5.41 1.45
C VAL A 186 15.83 4.96 0.22
N TRP A 187 15.56 3.75 -0.26
CA TRP A 187 16.21 3.18 -1.44
C TRP A 187 15.98 4.02 -2.70
N TYR A 188 14.73 4.45 -2.97
CA TYR A 188 14.43 5.30 -4.13
C TYR A 188 15.08 6.68 -4.03
N GLN A 189 15.23 7.22 -2.82
CA GLN A 189 15.97 8.48 -2.64
C GLN A 189 17.44 8.31 -3.02
N LEU A 190 18.08 7.21 -2.59
CA LEU A 190 19.46 6.89 -2.99
C LEU A 190 19.58 6.73 -4.52
N GLU A 191 18.68 5.97 -5.15
CA GLU A 191 18.66 5.80 -6.62
C GLU A 191 18.53 7.17 -7.34
N GLN A 192 17.66 8.07 -6.86
CA GLN A 192 17.50 9.42 -7.41
C GLN A 192 18.76 10.28 -7.26
N ASP A 193 19.51 10.07 -6.18
CA ASP A 193 20.77 10.75 -5.92
C ASP A 193 21.96 10.12 -6.68
N GLY A 194 21.71 9.07 -7.47
CA GLY A 194 22.67 8.45 -8.38
C GLY A 194 23.53 7.36 -7.74
N ASP A 195 23.00 6.71 -6.70
CA ASP A 195 23.71 5.70 -5.92
C ASP A 195 24.04 4.40 -6.67
N ASP A 196 25.19 3.80 -6.37
CA ASP A 196 25.50 2.41 -6.78
C ASP A 196 25.07 1.40 -5.70
N HIS A 197 23.85 0.87 -5.83
CA HIS A 197 23.29 -0.11 -4.89
C HIS A 197 24.12 -1.38 -4.68
N SER A 198 24.99 -1.72 -5.63
CA SER A 198 25.85 -2.90 -5.55
C SER A 198 27.12 -2.68 -4.72
N HIS A 199 27.44 -1.42 -4.39
CA HIS A 199 28.63 -1.06 -3.64
C HIS A 199 28.44 -1.30 -2.13
N GLU A 200 29.38 -2.04 -1.54
CA GLU A 200 29.45 -2.31 -0.11
C GLU A 200 29.87 -1.05 0.66
N ARG A 201 29.13 -0.69 1.71
CA ARG A 201 29.34 0.52 2.51
C ARG A 201 28.82 0.37 3.93
N GLU A 202 29.14 1.33 4.79
CA GLU A 202 28.53 1.42 6.12
C GLU A 202 27.04 1.77 6.00
N ILE A 203 26.19 0.91 6.55
CA ILE A 203 24.76 1.16 6.73
C ILE A 203 24.48 1.35 8.23
N ASP A 204 23.92 2.51 8.56
CA ASP A 204 23.51 2.89 9.90
C ASP A 204 22.14 2.31 10.24
N HIS A 205 21.96 1.87 11.48
CA HIS A 205 20.69 1.40 12.02
C HIS A 205 20.45 1.96 13.42
N TRP A 206 19.21 2.39 13.69
CA TRP A 206 18.79 2.86 15.00
C TRP A 206 17.72 1.96 15.59
N ALA A 207 17.79 1.74 16.91
CA ALA A 207 16.76 1.04 17.67
C ALA A 207 16.54 1.70 19.04
N TYR A 208 15.33 1.60 19.57
CA TYR A 208 14.91 2.29 20.79
C TYR A 208 14.26 1.32 21.78
N PHE A 209 14.67 1.38 23.04
CA PHE A 209 14.25 0.44 24.09
C PHE A 209 13.74 1.18 25.33
N ALA A 210 12.83 0.53 26.06
CA ALA A 210 12.30 1.04 27.33
C ALA A 210 13.30 0.88 28.49
N SER A 211 14.23 -0.06 28.39
CA SER A 211 15.23 -0.36 29.42
C SER A 211 16.63 -0.50 28.84
N GLU A 212 17.64 -0.25 29.68
CA GLU A 212 19.04 -0.47 29.35
C GLU A 212 19.36 -1.96 29.15
N GLU A 213 18.72 -2.84 29.93
CA GLU A 213 18.88 -4.29 29.84
C GLU A 213 18.44 -4.83 28.48
N ASP A 214 17.28 -4.39 27.98
CA ASP A 214 16.78 -4.76 26.67
C ASP A 214 17.70 -4.29 25.53
N ARG A 215 18.17 -3.03 25.62
CA ARG A 215 19.13 -2.45 24.66
C ARG A 215 20.42 -3.28 24.60
N ASP A 216 20.98 -3.59 25.77
CA ASP A 216 22.24 -4.32 25.86
C ASP A 216 22.09 -5.80 25.46
N GLY A 217 20.89 -6.38 25.67
CA GLY A 217 20.52 -7.70 25.16
C GLY A 217 20.48 -7.73 23.63
N PHE A 218 19.83 -6.74 23.02
CA PHE A 218 19.79 -6.56 21.57
C PHE A 218 21.19 -6.35 20.98
N LEU A 219 22.01 -5.49 21.58
CA LEU A 219 23.38 -5.21 21.12
C LEU A 219 24.20 -6.50 20.96
N LYS A 220 24.16 -7.40 21.95
CA LYS A 220 24.90 -8.68 21.89
C LYS A 220 24.51 -9.55 20.70
N GLU A 221 23.22 -9.61 20.39
CA GLU A 221 22.72 -10.45 19.28
C GLU A 221 23.10 -9.86 17.92
N VAL A 222 23.06 -8.54 17.77
CA VAL A 222 23.48 -7.91 16.50
C VAL A 222 25.00 -7.90 16.32
N GLU A 223 25.78 -7.85 17.40
CA GLU A 223 27.24 -8.05 17.33
C GLU A 223 27.60 -9.44 16.77
N GLU A 224 26.85 -10.49 17.12
CA GLU A 224 27.02 -11.83 16.53
C GLU A 224 26.70 -11.87 15.03
N LEU A 225 25.87 -10.95 14.54
CA LEU A 225 25.54 -10.76 13.13
C LEU A 225 26.51 -9.81 12.38
N GLY A 226 27.58 -9.37 13.05
CA GLY A 226 28.63 -8.52 12.48
C GLY A 226 28.36 -7.02 12.57
N TYR A 227 27.33 -6.58 13.29
CA TYR A 227 27.11 -5.16 13.55
C TYR A 227 28.11 -4.63 14.57
N SER A 228 28.52 -3.37 14.40
CA SER A 228 29.41 -2.65 15.33
C SER A 228 28.68 -1.50 16.00
N LEU A 229 28.88 -1.34 17.30
CA LEU A 229 28.33 -0.21 18.07
C LEU A 229 28.95 1.12 17.65
N ILE A 230 28.12 2.11 17.36
CA ILE A 230 28.53 3.52 17.21
C ILE A 230 28.21 4.31 18.47
N SER A 231 26.96 4.26 18.94
CA SER A 231 26.56 4.95 20.16
C SER A 231 25.42 4.23 20.90
N ALA A 232 25.37 4.46 22.20
CA ALA A 232 24.32 4.00 23.09
C ALA A 232 23.94 5.18 24.00
N GLU A 233 22.80 5.80 23.70
CA GLU A 233 22.40 7.07 24.30
C GLU A 233 21.08 6.95 25.04
N LYS A 234 20.82 7.90 25.94
CA LYS A 234 19.53 8.04 26.60
C LYS A 234 18.89 9.36 26.17
N ILE A 235 17.73 9.28 25.53
CA ILE A 235 16.93 10.42 25.11
C ILE A 235 15.93 10.72 26.22
N GLU A 236 16.01 11.92 26.80
CA GLU A 236 15.07 12.34 27.84
C GLU A 236 13.67 12.57 27.25
N ASP A 237 12.64 12.36 28.07
CA ASP A 237 11.21 12.56 27.72
C ASP A 237 10.66 11.69 26.55
N ALA A 238 11.29 10.53 26.28
CA ALA A 238 10.79 9.52 25.33
C ALA A 238 10.27 8.27 26.04
N ASP A 239 9.24 7.62 25.48
CA ASP A 239 8.66 6.35 26.00
C ASP A 239 9.68 5.20 25.99
N LYS A 240 10.49 5.12 24.93
CA LYS A 240 11.63 4.21 24.79
C LYS A 240 12.94 5.02 24.74
N PRO A 241 13.47 5.48 25.88
CA PRO A 241 14.54 6.47 25.91
C PRO A 241 15.91 5.89 25.59
N TYR A 242 16.10 4.57 25.65
CA TYR A 242 17.41 3.95 25.43
C TYR A 242 17.63 3.69 23.93
N GLN A 243 18.35 4.58 23.27
CA GLN A 243 18.72 4.46 21.86
C GLN A 243 19.99 3.62 21.71
N LEU A 244 20.01 2.80 20.66
CA LEU A 244 21.20 2.16 20.14
C LEU A 244 21.40 2.54 18.68
N HIS A 245 22.63 2.89 18.32
CA HIS A 245 23.06 3.13 16.95
C HIS A 245 24.18 2.15 16.61
N VAL A 246 23.93 1.31 15.61
CA VAL A 246 24.89 0.31 15.13
C VAL A 246 25.09 0.45 13.63
N ILE A 247 26.23 -0.02 13.14
CA ILE A 247 26.55 -0.06 11.71
C ILE A 247 26.91 -1.48 11.26
N ARG A 248 26.75 -1.77 9.98
CA ARG A 248 27.36 -2.94 9.32
C ARG A 248 27.75 -2.59 7.89
N MET A 249 28.79 -3.25 7.37
CA MET A 249 29.13 -3.17 5.95
C MET A 249 28.18 -4.06 5.15
N ASP A 250 27.41 -3.46 4.26
CA ASP A 250 26.41 -4.14 3.42
C ASP A 250 26.24 -3.39 2.10
N THR A 251 25.57 -4.02 1.13
CA THR A 251 25.05 -3.35 -0.07
C THR A 251 23.62 -2.86 0.20
N THR A 252 23.11 -1.98 -0.67
CA THR A 252 21.70 -1.55 -0.65
C THR A 252 20.89 -2.25 -1.74
N GLU A 253 21.35 -3.42 -2.20
CA GLU A 253 20.57 -4.32 -3.04
C GLU A 253 19.26 -4.67 -2.32
N ILE A 254 18.12 -4.32 -2.92
CA ILE A 254 16.84 -4.20 -2.21
C ILE A 254 16.39 -5.52 -1.56
N PHE A 255 16.74 -6.67 -2.15
CA PHE A 255 16.40 -7.97 -1.59
C PHE A 255 17.16 -8.23 -0.29
N ASP A 256 18.48 -8.09 -0.31
CA ASP A 256 19.35 -8.35 0.85
C ASP A 256 19.11 -7.31 1.95
N LEU A 257 18.95 -6.05 1.57
CA LEU A 257 18.59 -4.96 2.48
C LEU A 257 17.29 -5.27 3.25
N ASN A 258 16.23 -5.72 2.56
CA ASN A 258 14.98 -6.08 3.24
C ASN A 258 15.18 -7.25 4.21
N GLN A 259 15.90 -8.30 3.82
CA GLN A 259 16.18 -9.44 4.71
C GLN A 259 16.94 -9.02 5.97
N ASN A 260 17.95 -8.16 5.80
CA ASN A 260 18.76 -7.63 6.89
C ASN A 260 17.90 -6.78 7.85
N VAL A 261 17.13 -5.84 7.31
CA VAL A 261 16.25 -4.98 8.12
C VAL A 261 15.15 -5.81 8.81
N TRP A 262 14.54 -6.78 8.15
CA TRP A 262 13.54 -7.66 8.78
C TRP A 262 14.14 -8.46 9.94
N THR A 263 15.37 -8.93 9.81
CA THR A 263 16.09 -9.60 10.90
C THR A 263 16.25 -8.67 12.11
N LEU A 264 16.61 -7.40 11.87
CA LEU A 264 16.68 -6.41 12.96
C LEU A 264 15.31 -6.14 13.57
N VAL A 265 14.25 -6.02 12.77
CA VAL A 265 12.88 -5.83 13.25
C VAL A 265 12.44 -6.97 14.17
N GLU A 266 12.74 -8.22 13.81
CA GLU A 266 12.51 -9.40 14.67
C GLU A 266 13.27 -9.31 15.99
N PHE A 267 14.57 -8.99 15.91
CA PHE A 267 15.43 -8.96 17.08
C PHE A 267 15.01 -7.86 18.04
N VAL A 268 14.68 -6.68 17.53
CA VAL A 268 14.20 -5.57 18.36
C VAL A 268 12.93 -5.95 19.13
N LYS A 269 12.00 -6.71 18.53
CA LYS A 269 10.78 -7.19 19.22
C LYS A 269 11.07 -8.17 20.35
N LYS A 270 12.05 -9.07 20.18
CA LYS A 270 12.51 -9.99 21.24
C LYS A 270 12.89 -9.24 22.52
N PHE A 271 13.36 -8.01 22.38
CA PHE A 271 13.76 -7.11 23.48
C PHE A 271 12.77 -5.96 23.71
N ASN A 272 11.51 -6.10 23.31
CA ASN A 272 10.47 -5.07 23.51
C ASN A 272 10.85 -3.67 22.98
N GLY A 273 11.74 -3.56 22.00
CA GLY A 273 12.18 -2.30 21.41
C GLY A 273 11.33 -1.87 20.22
N ASN A 274 11.71 -0.76 19.61
CA ASN A 274 11.21 -0.29 18.31
C ASN A 274 12.38 -0.08 17.36
N TYR A 275 12.25 -0.58 16.13
CA TYR A 275 13.23 -0.30 15.10
C TYR A 275 13.04 1.14 14.60
N GLY A 276 14.13 1.90 14.55
CA GLY A 276 14.14 3.32 14.23
C GLY A 276 14.33 3.66 12.76
N GLY A 277 14.71 2.67 11.95
CA GLY A 277 15.08 2.85 10.56
C GLY A 277 16.57 2.68 10.31
N TRP A 278 16.95 2.86 9.05
CA TRP A 278 18.32 2.79 8.56
C TRP A 278 18.63 3.94 7.62
N GLY A 279 19.92 4.14 7.34
CA GLY A 279 20.38 5.09 6.33
C GLY A 279 21.83 4.82 5.95
N CYS A 280 22.28 5.44 4.87
CA CYS A 280 23.68 5.40 4.45
C CYS A 280 23.99 6.61 3.55
N ASN A 281 25.28 6.83 3.28
CA ASN A 281 25.70 7.80 2.29
C ASN A 281 25.61 7.23 0.86
N VAL A 282 25.40 8.12 -0.12
CA VAL A 282 25.49 7.81 -1.55
C VAL A 282 26.94 7.56 -1.95
N VAL A 283 27.17 6.60 -2.85
CA VAL A 283 28.51 6.20 -3.34
C VAL A 283 28.61 6.10 -4.85
#